data_AF-A0A932VM79-F1
#
_entry.id   AF-A0A932VM79-F1
#
_cell.length_a   1.000
_cell.length_b   1.000
_cell.length_c   1.000
_cell.angle_alpha   90.00
_cell.angle_beta   90.00
_cell.angle_gamma   90.00
#
_symmetry.space_group_name_H-M   'P 1'
#
loop_
_entity.id
_entity.type
_entity.pdbx_description
1 polymer ?
#
loop_
_entity_poly.entity_id
_entity_poly.type
_entity_poly.pdbx_seq_one_letter_code
_entity_poly.pdbx_strand_id
1 'polypeptide(L)'
;MESGSQKLAIKEALNETDKLKKITQISGSTYILTGYQESNTENKPGRRFGGILVFKIENKKPVLFWESEEYVNTGKVAGFRDINNDGIDEIVWDYDLGVTGRNNAIYIYKFDKDKFRLITPIEIEESSKFSTSIKYGRTILSGDNDLTYMKDIDGDKIQEIVVGYREGNIINRQTYKFNGQEYKLWKEEKIKG
;
A
#
# COMPACT_ATOMS: atom_id res chain seq x y z
N MET A 1 7.78 -14.05 -16.54
CA MET A 1 6.71 -15.03 -16.81
C MET A 1 5.58 -14.68 -15.87
N GLU A 2 4.41 -14.33 -16.38
CA GLU A 2 3.24 -13.98 -15.55
C GLU A 2 2.78 -15.19 -14.70
N SER A 3 2.44 -14.96 -13.43
CA SER A 3 1.97 -16.01 -12.53
C SER A 3 0.51 -16.38 -12.79
N GLY A 4 0.10 -17.61 -12.45
CA GLY A 4 -1.29 -18.07 -12.68
C GLY A 4 -2.34 -17.22 -11.95
N SER A 5 -1.99 -16.71 -10.77
CA SER A 5 -2.77 -15.76 -9.97
C SER A 5 -2.90 -14.40 -10.64
N GLN A 6 -1.82 -13.87 -11.20
CA GLN A 6 -1.83 -12.60 -11.93
C GLN A 6 -2.74 -12.69 -13.16
N LYS A 7 -2.63 -13.77 -13.95
CA LYS A 7 -3.50 -14.02 -15.10
C LYS A 7 -4.96 -14.15 -14.70
N LEU A 8 -5.26 -14.79 -13.57
CA LEU A 8 -6.62 -14.90 -13.06
C LEU A 8 -7.17 -13.52 -12.66
N ALA A 9 -6.41 -12.72 -11.92
CA ALA A 9 -6.83 -11.38 -11.52
C ALA A 9 -7.05 -10.45 -12.74
N ILE A 10 -6.20 -10.56 -13.77
CA ILE A 10 -6.41 -9.87 -15.05
C ILE A 10 -7.72 -10.36 -15.68
N LYS A 11 -7.92 -11.68 -15.79
CA LYS A 11 -9.13 -12.25 -16.39
C LYS A 11 -10.40 -11.82 -15.64
N GLU A 12 -10.39 -11.85 -14.32
CA GLU A 12 -11.51 -11.38 -13.48
C GLU A 12 -11.73 -9.89 -13.69
N ALA A 13 -10.66 -9.10 -13.72
CA ALA A 13 -10.78 -7.66 -13.93
C ALA A 13 -11.36 -7.30 -15.31
N LEU A 14 -11.03 -8.08 -16.34
CA LEU A 14 -11.51 -7.86 -17.70
C LEU A 14 -12.94 -8.36 -17.93
N ASN A 15 -13.41 -9.38 -17.19
CA ASN A 15 -14.70 -10.03 -17.43
C ASN A 15 -15.78 -9.69 -16.39
N GLU A 16 -15.39 -9.19 -15.22
CA GLU A 16 -16.29 -8.95 -14.08
C GLU A 16 -16.10 -7.53 -13.51
N THR A 17 -16.03 -6.52 -14.38
CA THR A 17 -15.78 -5.12 -13.98
C THR A 17 -16.73 -4.60 -12.92
N ASP A 18 -17.99 -5.05 -12.91
CA ASP A 18 -19.00 -4.65 -11.92
C ASP A 18 -18.69 -5.17 -10.50
N LYS A 19 -17.84 -6.19 -10.38
CA LYS A 19 -17.38 -6.73 -9.10
C LYS A 19 -16.12 -6.02 -8.57
N LEU A 20 -15.46 -5.21 -9.39
CA LEU A 20 -14.27 -4.46 -9.01
C LEU A 20 -14.69 -3.17 -8.29
N LYS A 21 -14.69 -3.23 -6.97
CA LYS A 21 -15.31 -2.21 -6.10
C LYS A 21 -14.52 -0.90 -5.97
N LYS A 22 -13.45 -0.67 -6.74
CA LYS A 22 -12.53 0.45 -6.54
C LYS A 22 -12.25 1.14 -7.87
N ILE A 23 -13.02 2.19 -8.12
CA ILE A 23 -12.99 2.99 -9.35
C ILE A 23 -12.67 4.44 -8.96
N THR A 24 -11.84 5.11 -9.74
CA THR A 24 -11.60 6.56 -9.63
C THR A 24 -11.55 7.23 -11.01
N GLN A 25 -11.62 8.57 -11.04
CA GLN A 25 -11.37 9.39 -12.22
C GLN A 25 -10.09 10.19 -12.00
N ILE A 26 -9.10 10.03 -12.89
CA ILE A 26 -7.89 10.84 -12.89
C ILE A 26 -7.78 11.50 -14.26
N SER A 27 -7.74 12.84 -14.30
CA SER A 27 -7.64 13.62 -15.54
C SER A 27 -8.66 13.23 -16.61
N GLY A 28 -9.91 12.97 -16.19
CA GLY A 28 -11.02 12.57 -17.08
C GLY A 28 -10.97 11.12 -17.59
N SER A 29 -9.99 10.33 -17.17
CA SER A 29 -9.92 8.90 -17.44
C SER A 29 -10.37 8.09 -16.24
N THR A 30 -11.10 7.00 -16.50
CA THR A 30 -11.57 6.08 -15.45
C THR A 30 -10.53 5.01 -15.19
N TYR A 31 -10.20 4.79 -13.92
CA TYR A 31 -9.27 3.75 -13.48
C TYR A 31 -9.94 2.76 -12.54
N ILE A 32 -9.56 1.51 -12.64
CA ILE A 32 -10.02 0.41 -11.80
C ILE A 32 -8.82 -0.24 -11.12
N LEU A 33 -8.95 -0.50 -9.83
CA LEU A 33 -7.92 -1.08 -9.00
C LEU A 33 -8.28 -2.49 -8.55
N THR A 34 -7.33 -3.41 -8.68
CA THR A 34 -7.41 -4.76 -8.12
C THR A 34 -6.05 -5.20 -7.59
N GLY A 35 -6.02 -6.31 -6.85
CA GLY A 35 -4.79 -6.95 -6.41
C GLY A 35 -4.81 -8.44 -6.73
N TYR A 36 -3.64 -9.04 -6.87
CA TYR A 36 -3.48 -10.48 -7.05
C TYR A 36 -2.53 -11.03 -5.99
N GLN A 37 -2.81 -12.23 -5.50
CA GLN A 37 -1.95 -12.93 -4.56
C GLN A 37 -1.19 -14.04 -5.29
N GLU A 38 0.14 -14.02 -5.26
CA GLU A 38 0.96 -15.15 -5.66
C GLU A 38 0.93 -16.25 -4.58
N SER A 39 0.61 -17.47 -5.02
CA SER A 39 0.85 -18.64 -4.20
C SER A 39 2.35 -18.89 -4.15
N ASN A 40 3.03 -18.41 -3.11
CA ASN A 40 4.43 -18.76 -2.92
C ASN A 40 4.53 -20.28 -2.74
N THR A 41 5.24 -20.96 -3.64
CA THR A 41 5.55 -22.39 -3.61
C THR A 41 6.56 -22.75 -2.51
N GLU A 42 7.13 -21.76 -1.84
CA GLU A 42 8.04 -21.95 -0.70
C GLU A 42 7.32 -21.75 0.64
N ASN A 43 6.69 -22.82 1.13
CA ASN A 43 6.39 -23.25 2.52
C ASN A 43 6.65 -22.30 3.71
N LYS A 44 6.33 -21.00 3.62
CA LYS A 44 6.29 -20.07 4.75
C LYS A 44 4.83 -19.71 5.04
N PRO A 45 4.11 -20.53 5.83
CA PRO A 45 2.73 -20.25 6.18
C PRO A 45 2.59 -18.84 6.74
N GLY A 46 1.65 -18.07 6.20
CA GLY A 46 1.29 -16.73 6.66
C GLY A 46 1.78 -15.55 5.81
N ARG A 47 2.65 -15.74 4.80
CA ARG A 47 3.07 -14.65 3.91
C ARG A 47 2.41 -14.75 2.54
N ARG A 48 1.61 -13.74 2.16
CA ARG A 48 0.80 -13.71 0.93
C ARG A 48 1.30 -12.64 -0.02
N PHE A 49 2.40 -12.88 -0.71
CA PHE A 49 2.94 -11.89 -1.64
C PHE A 49 2.09 -11.76 -2.91
N GLY A 50 2.14 -10.61 -3.56
CA GLY A 50 1.68 -10.41 -4.94
C GLY A 50 1.74 -8.93 -5.30
N GLY A 51 0.76 -8.44 -6.06
CA GLY A 51 0.83 -7.12 -6.69
C GLY A 51 -0.51 -6.40 -6.78
N ILE A 52 -0.40 -5.11 -7.07
CA ILE A 52 -1.52 -4.23 -7.41
C ILE A 52 -1.57 -4.11 -8.93
N LEU A 53 -2.78 -4.19 -9.49
CA LEU A 53 -3.05 -3.93 -10.89
C LEU A 53 -4.00 -2.73 -11.00
N VAL A 54 -3.66 -1.81 -11.89
CA VAL A 54 -4.52 -0.70 -12.27
C VAL A 54 -4.87 -0.86 -13.74
N PHE A 55 -6.16 -0.83 -14.02
CA PHE A 55 -6.72 -0.84 -15.37
C PHE A 55 -7.25 0.54 -15.69
N LYS A 56 -7.03 1.03 -16.90
CA LYS A 56 -7.67 2.22 -17.44
C LYS A 56 -8.83 1.79 -18.34
N ILE A 57 -9.98 2.45 -18.24
CA ILE A 57 -11.10 2.18 -19.14
C ILE A 57 -10.90 2.97 -20.44
N GLU A 58 -10.69 2.24 -21.52
CA GLU A 58 -10.55 2.78 -22.87
C GLU A 58 -11.60 2.13 -23.77
N ASN A 59 -12.38 2.93 -24.50
CA ASN A 59 -13.46 2.42 -25.37
C ASN A 59 -14.41 1.44 -24.66
N LYS A 60 -14.79 1.76 -23.42
CA LYS A 60 -15.64 0.93 -22.54
C LYS A 60 -15.03 -0.43 -22.16
N LYS A 61 -13.72 -0.60 -22.31
CA LYS A 61 -13.01 -1.83 -21.94
C LYS A 61 -11.86 -1.53 -20.98
N PRO A 62 -11.67 -2.33 -19.93
CA PRO A 62 -10.47 -2.24 -19.10
C PRO A 62 -9.23 -2.65 -19.91
N VAL A 63 -8.17 -1.85 -19.82
CA VAL A 63 -6.84 -2.11 -20.37
C VAL A 63 -5.85 -2.00 -19.23
N LEU A 64 -4.97 -3.00 -19.07
CA LEU A 64 -3.94 -2.95 -18.04
C LEU A 64 -3.07 -1.70 -18.26
N PHE A 65 -3.06 -0.82 -17.27
CA PHE A 65 -2.38 0.47 -17.32
C PHE A 65 -1.09 0.44 -16.51
N TRP A 66 -1.13 -0.14 -15.32
CA TRP A 66 0.01 -0.17 -14.42
C TRP A 66 -0.05 -1.39 -13.50
N GLU A 67 1.11 -1.85 -13.08
CA GLU A 67 1.29 -2.91 -12.09
C GLU A 67 2.37 -2.46 -11.10
N SER A 68 2.17 -2.76 -9.80
CA SER A 68 3.17 -2.45 -8.78
C SER A 68 4.45 -3.24 -9.01
N GLU A 69 5.58 -2.55 -9.02
CA GLU A 69 6.90 -3.18 -9.12
C GLU A 69 7.33 -3.81 -7.79
N GLU A 70 6.76 -3.36 -6.68
CA GLU A 70 7.01 -3.93 -5.38
C GLU A 70 6.21 -5.22 -5.18
N TYR A 71 6.87 -6.28 -4.72
CA TYR A 71 6.19 -7.36 -4.00
C TYR A 71 5.49 -6.77 -2.78
N VAL A 72 4.21 -6.52 -2.93
CA VAL A 72 3.33 -6.09 -1.85
C VAL A 72 2.74 -7.33 -1.20
N ASN A 73 2.53 -7.27 0.11
CA ASN A 73 1.80 -8.33 0.77
C ASN A 73 0.30 -8.05 0.52
N THR A 74 -0.36 -9.03 -0.08
CA THR A 74 -1.66 -8.87 -0.72
C THR A 74 -2.77 -9.09 0.30
N GLY A 75 -3.06 -8.04 1.05
CA GLY A 75 -4.23 -7.95 1.92
C GLY A 75 -5.41 -7.29 1.23
N LYS A 76 -6.16 -6.51 1.99
CA LYS A 76 -7.30 -5.76 1.48
C LYS A 76 -6.80 -4.45 0.87
N VAL A 77 -6.98 -4.31 -0.44
CA VAL A 77 -6.88 -3.00 -1.11
C VAL A 77 -7.72 -1.99 -0.31
N ALA A 78 -7.19 -0.85 0.13
CA ALA A 78 -7.98 0.14 0.89
C ALA A 78 -8.76 1.07 -0.04
N GLY A 79 -8.20 1.42 -1.21
CA GLY A 79 -8.93 2.07 -2.30
C GLY A 79 -8.20 3.26 -2.89
N PHE A 80 -8.96 4.11 -3.59
CA PHE A 80 -8.51 5.42 -4.06
C PHE A 80 -8.95 6.50 -3.07
N ARG A 81 -8.07 7.45 -2.76
CA ARG A 81 -8.35 8.60 -1.89
C ARG A 81 -7.36 9.73 -2.14
N ASP A 82 -7.85 10.93 -2.37
CA ASP A 82 -7.05 12.17 -2.34
C ASP A 82 -6.62 12.47 -0.89
N ILE A 83 -5.35 12.18 -0.58
CA ILE A 83 -4.79 12.33 0.77
C ILE A 83 -3.90 13.55 0.93
N ASN A 84 -3.44 14.14 -0.18
CA ASN A 84 -2.62 15.36 -0.17
C ASN A 84 -3.39 16.60 -0.70
N ASN A 85 -4.69 16.43 -0.98
CA ASN A 85 -5.62 17.47 -1.40
C ASN A 85 -5.17 18.20 -2.68
N ASP A 86 -4.62 17.46 -3.65
CA ASP A 86 -4.28 18.01 -4.97
C ASP A 86 -5.30 17.66 -6.07
N GLY A 87 -6.40 17.03 -5.70
CA GLY A 87 -7.50 16.66 -6.59
C GLY A 87 -7.24 15.39 -7.40
N ILE A 88 -6.15 14.66 -7.13
CA ILE A 88 -5.84 13.38 -7.75
C ILE A 88 -5.79 12.31 -6.66
N ASP A 89 -6.68 11.32 -6.75
CA ASP A 89 -6.70 10.23 -5.79
C ASP A 89 -5.40 9.39 -5.81
N GLU A 90 -4.82 9.17 -4.64
CA GLU A 90 -3.79 8.16 -4.41
C GLU A 90 -4.40 6.75 -4.26
N ILE A 91 -3.60 5.73 -4.57
CA ILE A 91 -3.89 4.36 -4.12
C ILE A 91 -3.41 4.24 -2.67
N VAL A 92 -4.33 3.92 -1.76
CA VAL A 92 -4.01 3.54 -0.39
C VAL A 92 -4.17 2.03 -0.25
N TRP A 93 -3.16 1.38 0.30
CA TRP A 93 -3.12 -0.05 0.56
C TRP A 93 -2.80 -0.30 2.02
N ASP A 94 -3.69 -0.99 2.73
CA ASP A 94 -3.49 -1.39 4.11
C ASP A 94 -3.36 -2.92 4.17
N TYR A 95 -2.31 -3.40 4.82
CA TYR A 95 -2.00 -4.81 4.90
C TYR A 95 -1.82 -5.29 6.33
N ASP A 96 -2.68 -6.21 6.76
CA ASP A 96 -2.51 -6.97 8.00
C ASP A 96 -1.49 -8.10 7.82
N LEU A 97 -0.31 -7.97 8.45
CA LEU A 97 0.79 -8.95 8.46
C LEU A 97 0.44 -10.30 9.08
N GLY A 98 -0.77 -10.49 9.63
CA GLY A 98 -1.41 -11.79 9.79
C GLY A 98 -0.75 -12.77 10.78
N VAL A 99 0.43 -12.46 11.31
CA VAL A 99 1.14 -13.31 12.28
C VAL A 99 0.64 -13.04 13.70
N THR A 100 0.06 -11.87 13.99
CA THR A 100 -0.41 -11.50 15.33
C THR A 100 -1.58 -10.51 15.39
N GLY A 101 -2.13 -10.03 14.26
CA GLY A 101 -3.16 -8.97 14.24
C GLY A 101 -2.66 -7.61 14.77
N ARG A 102 -1.34 -7.39 14.76
CA ARG A 102 -0.65 -6.24 15.38
C ARG A 102 0.23 -5.45 14.42
N ASN A 103 0.15 -5.72 13.13
CA ASN A 103 1.09 -5.13 12.17
C ASN A 103 0.35 -4.82 10.88
N ASN A 104 -0.13 -3.59 10.74
CA ASN A 104 -0.64 -3.04 9.51
C ASN A 104 0.49 -2.33 8.76
N ALA A 105 0.73 -2.67 7.50
CA ALA A 105 1.63 -1.93 6.61
C ALA A 105 0.82 -1.06 5.65
N ILE A 106 1.11 0.24 5.62
CA ILE A 106 0.43 1.20 4.75
C ILE A 106 1.32 1.57 3.56
N TYR A 107 0.85 1.27 2.34
CA TYR A 107 1.48 1.68 1.09
C TYR A 107 0.63 2.76 0.45
N ILE A 108 1.28 3.80 -0.05
CA ILE A 108 0.59 4.85 -0.78
C ILE A 108 1.28 5.07 -2.09
N TYR A 109 0.51 5.02 -3.18
CA TYR A 109 0.99 5.33 -4.51
C TYR A 109 0.32 6.59 -5.04
N LYS A 110 1.15 7.51 -5.50
CA LYS A 110 0.73 8.74 -6.17
C LYS A 110 0.77 8.58 -7.67
N PHE A 111 -0.27 9.06 -8.34
CA PHE A 111 -0.28 9.16 -9.79
C PHE A 111 0.69 10.26 -10.25
N ASP A 112 1.65 9.89 -11.09
CA ASP A 112 2.65 10.78 -11.66
C ASP A 112 2.71 10.56 -13.17
N LYS A 113 2.09 11.50 -13.90
CA LYS A 113 1.95 11.51 -15.37
C LYS A 113 1.21 10.31 -15.94
N ASP A 114 1.91 9.20 -16.12
CA ASP A 114 1.49 7.99 -16.82
C ASP A 114 1.71 6.73 -16.00
N LYS A 115 2.07 6.86 -14.72
CA LYS A 115 2.26 5.73 -13.81
C LYS A 115 1.93 6.08 -12.37
N PHE A 116 1.87 5.06 -11.53
CA PHE A 116 1.83 5.22 -10.08
C PHE A 116 3.24 5.05 -9.50
N ARG A 117 3.57 5.90 -8.52
CA ARG A 117 4.85 5.87 -7.80
C ARG A 117 4.59 5.74 -6.31
N LEU A 118 5.30 4.85 -5.64
CA LEU A 118 5.24 4.73 -4.19
C LEU A 118 5.75 6.03 -3.52
N ILE A 119 4.97 6.54 -2.57
CA ILE A 119 5.28 7.76 -1.80
C ILE A 119 5.32 7.54 -0.29
N THR A 120 5.07 6.32 0.19
CA THR A 120 5.41 5.93 1.57
C THR A 120 6.89 5.60 1.70
N PRO A 121 7.53 5.93 2.84
CA PRO A 121 8.94 5.62 3.05
C PRO A 121 9.14 4.10 3.06
N ILE A 122 10.23 3.67 2.43
CA ILE A 122 10.74 2.30 2.53
C ILE A 122 12.01 2.36 3.36
N GLU A 123 12.01 1.74 4.53
CA GLU A 123 13.27 1.33 5.14
C GLU A 123 13.75 0.06 4.41
N ILE A 124 15.02 0.04 3.99
CA ILE A 124 15.66 -1.15 3.42
C ILE A 124 16.78 -1.52 4.39
N GLU A 125 16.56 -2.54 5.22
CA GLU A 125 17.66 -3.13 6.00
C GLU A 125 18.48 -4.08 5.12
N GLU A 126 19.70 -3.67 4.74
CA GLU A 126 20.68 -4.59 4.15
C GLU A 126 21.31 -5.47 5.24
N SER A 127 21.12 -6.79 5.17
CA SER A 127 21.84 -7.73 6.04
C SER A 127 23.20 -8.13 5.46
N SER A 128 24.25 -8.08 6.27
CA SER A 128 25.65 -8.24 5.85
C SER A 128 26.14 -9.68 5.54
N LYS A 129 26.97 -9.75 4.50
CA LYS A 129 28.18 -10.57 4.21
C LYS A 129 28.24 -12.11 4.22
N PHE A 130 27.36 -12.91 4.83
CA PHE A 130 27.57 -14.39 4.82
C PHE A 130 26.40 -15.28 4.47
N SER A 131 25.26 -14.72 4.10
CA SER A 131 24.24 -15.45 3.36
C SER A 131 23.42 -14.42 2.59
N THR A 132 23.14 -14.70 1.33
CA THR A 132 22.15 -13.95 0.53
C THR A 132 20.75 -14.24 1.07
N SER A 133 20.48 -13.85 2.31
CA SER A 133 19.12 -13.53 2.71
C SER A 133 18.86 -12.12 2.20
N ILE A 134 18.19 -12.01 1.05
CA ILE A 134 17.44 -10.79 0.74
C ILE A 134 16.33 -10.75 1.79
N LYS A 135 16.62 -10.15 2.95
CA LYS A 135 15.55 -9.64 3.79
C LYS A 135 14.93 -8.53 2.94
N TYR A 136 13.74 -8.78 2.40
CA TYR A 136 12.84 -7.70 2.01
C TYR A 136 12.43 -6.98 3.28
N GLY A 137 13.37 -6.25 3.90
CA GLY A 137 13.18 -5.48 5.12
C GLY A 137 12.41 -4.21 4.84
N ARG A 138 11.41 -4.27 3.94
CA ARG A 138 10.52 -3.17 3.62
C ARG A 138 9.52 -3.03 4.76
N THR A 139 9.97 -2.52 5.92
CA THR A 139 9.01 -2.10 6.95
C THR A 139 8.38 -0.82 6.46
N ILE A 140 7.33 -1.02 5.69
CA ILE A 140 6.44 -0.01 5.18
C ILE A 140 5.51 0.28 6.33
N LEU A 141 5.67 1.47 6.94
CA LEU A 141 4.88 2.01 8.04
C LEU A 141 4.08 0.95 8.81
N SER A 142 4.77 0.15 9.63
CA SER A 142 4.19 -0.98 10.33
C SER A 142 3.88 -0.62 11.77
N GLY A 143 2.63 -0.79 12.18
CA GLY A 143 2.21 -0.59 13.56
C GLY A 143 1.01 -1.44 13.95
N ASP A 144 0.64 -1.39 15.23
CA ASP A 144 -0.58 -1.99 15.75
C ASP A 144 -1.80 -1.39 15.03
N ASN A 145 -2.72 -2.25 14.60
CA ASN A 145 -3.87 -1.89 13.77
C ASN A 145 -4.80 -0.87 14.47
N ASP A 146 -4.92 -0.94 15.80
CA ASP A 146 -5.73 -0.01 16.61
C ASP A 146 -5.05 1.34 16.84
N LEU A 147 -3.75 1.45 16.54
CA LEU A 147 -2.95 2.66 16.77
C LEU A 147 -2.45 3.30 15.48
N THR A 148 -2.71 2.67 14.33
CA THR A 148 -2.26 3.11 13.01
C THR A 148 -3.43 3.65 12.21
N TYR A 149 -3.37 4.91 11.79
CA TYR A 149 -4.46 5.59 11.09
C TYR A 149 -3.98 6.78 10.27
N MET A 150 -4.82 7.26 9.35
CA MET A 150 -4.58 8.49 8.58
C MET A 150 -5.55 9.60 8.98
N LYS A 151 -5.03 10.79 9.25
CA LYS A 151 -5.81 11.96 9.65
C LYS A 151 -5.04 13.25 9.39
N ASP A 152 -5.73 14.31 9.01
CA ASP A 152 -5.21 15.68 9.05
C ASP A 152 -5.10 16.17 10.51
N ILE A 153 -3.87 16.31 11.00
CA ILE A 153 -3.52 16.63 12.39
C ILE A 153 -3.33 18.14 12.58
N ASP A 154 -2.80 18.86 11.59
CA ASP A 154 -2.45 20.28 11.71
C ASP A 154 -3.33 21.23 10.88
N GLY A 155 -4.32 20.71 10.17
CA GLY A 155 -5.36 21.48 9.50
C GLY A 155 -4.96 22.00 8.12
N ASP A 156 -3.89 21.47 7.51
CA ASP A 156 -3.44 21.88 6.17
C ASP A 156 -4.11 21.09 5.03
N LYS A 157 -5.06 20.22 5.36
CA LYS A 157 -5.80 19.31 4.45
C LYS A 157 -4.96 18.18 3.87
N ILE A 158 -3.70 18.04 4.27
CA ILE A 158 -2.87 16.87 3.98
C ILE A 158 -3.06 15.90 5.14
N GLN A 159 -3.31 14.62 4.84
CA GLN A 159 -3.44 13.62 5.88
C GLN A 159 -2.07 13.14 6.32
N GLU A 160 -1.78 13.19 7.62
CA GLU A 160 -0.65 12.47 8.19
C GLU A 160 -0.97 10.98 8.36
N ILE A 161 0.07 10.15 8.31
CA ILE A 161 0.02 8.74 8.67
C ILE A 161 0.57 8.61 10.09
N VAL A 162 -0.27 8.22 11.03
CA VAL A 162 0.15 7.85 12.38
C VAL A 162 0.37 6.35 12.40
N VAL A 163 1.55 5.93 12.81
CA VAL A 163 1.95 4.54 13.03
C VAL A 163 2.22 4.38 14.50
N GLY A 164 1.44 3.54 15.18
CA GLY A 164 1.60 3.31 16.60
C GLY A 164 1.98 1.87 16.90
N TYR A 165 2.85 1.64 17.88
CA TYR A 165 3.22 0.30 18.34
C TYR A 165 3.40 0.27 19.86
N ARG A 166 3.08 -0.88 20.45
CA ARG A 166 3.22 -1.10 21.91
C ARG A 166 4.55 -1.73 22.28
N GLU A 167 5.25 -1.11 23.23
CA GLU A 167 6.40 -1.66 23.94
C GLU A 167 6.05 -1.81 25.42
N GLY A 168 5.52 -2.96 25.80
CA GLY A 168 4.94 -3.18 27.12
C GLY A 168 3.73 -2.28 27.35
N ASN A 169 3.79 -1.41 28.37
CA ASN A 169 2.74 -0.43 28.68
C ASN A 169 2.98 0.93 28.01
N ILE A 170 3.97 1.06 27.13
CA ILE A 170 4.26 2.30 26.41
C ILE A 170 3.69 2.17 24.99
N ILE A 171 2.93 3.17 24.57
CA ILE A 171 2.55 3.36 23.17
C ILE A 171 3.56 4.33 22.56
N ASN A 172 4.33 3.86 21.60
CA ASN A 172 5.15 4.72 20.74
C ASN A 172 4.33 5.07 19.50
N ARG A 173 4.33 6.34 19.10
CA ARG A 173 3.71 6.82 17.86
C ARG A 173 4.73 7.56 17.02
N GLN A 174 4.78 7.20 15.75
CA GLN A 174 5.51 7.91 14.72
C GLN A 174 4.48 8.50 13.76
N THR A 175 4.57 9.79 13.49
CA THR A 175 3.68 10.46 12.55
C THR A 175 4.48 10.88 11.33
N TYR A 176 3.97 10.56 10.15
CA TYR A 176 4.58 10.87 8.87
C TYR A 176 3.74 11.89 8.13
N LYS A 177 4.39 12.89 7.54
CA LYS A 177 3.75 13.96 6.78
C LYS A 177 4.29 14.00 5.35
N PHE A 178 3.40 14.25 4.39
CA PHE A 178 3.78 14.40 2.99
C PHE A 178 4.50 15.73 2.77
N ASN A 179 5.70 15.70 2.19
CA ASN A 179 6.53 16.89 1.99
C ASN A 179 6.47 17.45 0.55
N GLY A 180 5.49 17.03 -0.26
CA GLY A 180 5.40 17.34 -1.69
C GLY A 180 5.99 16.26 -2.60
N GLN A 181 6.80 15.34 -2.07
CA GLN A 181 7.40 14.24 -2.84
C GLN A 181 7.08 12.86 -2.25
N GLU A 182 7.17 12.73 -0.93
CA GLU A 182 6.97 11.50 -0.18
C GLU A 182 6.57 11.79 1.27
N TYR A 183 6.09 10.77 1.97
CA TYR A 183 5.87 10.80 3.41
C TYR A 183 7.20 10.69 4.15
N LYS A 184 7.44 11.60 5.09
CA LYS A 184 8.61 11.58 5.98
C LYS A 184 8.21 11.66 7.43
N LEU A 185 9.04 11.07 8.30
CA LEU A 185 8.86 11.18 9.75
C LEU A 185 8.81 12.66 10.14
N TRP A 186 7.72 13.05 10.78
CA TRP A 186 7.42 14.42 11.17
C TRP A 186 7.50 14.61 12.69
N LYS A 187 6.94 13.67 13.46
CA LYS A 187 6.99 13.70 14.92
C LYS A 187 6.98 12.30 15.54
N GLU A 188 7.53 12.21 16.74
CA GLU A 188 7.53 11.00 17.57
C GLU A 188 6.95 11.31 18.96
N GLU A 189 6.11 10.42 19.47
CA GLU A 189 5.46 10.57 20.78
C GLU A 189 5.55 9.25 21.56
N LYS A 190 5.81 9.35 22.87
CA LYS A 190 5.73 8.21 23.81
C LYS A 190 4.65 8.48 24.83
N ILE A 191 3.63 7.63 24.83
CA ILE A 191 2.48 7.73 25.73
C ILE A 191 2.58 6.57 26.72
N LYS A 192 2.69 6.88 28.03
CA LYS A 192 2.56 5.85 29.07
C LYS A 192 1.09 5.47 29.19
N GLY A 193 0.80 4.19 29.03
CA GLY A 193 -0.51 3.59 29.30
C GLY A 193 -0.76 3.39 30.79
#